data_AF-A0A962R4M8-F1
#
_entry.id   AF-A0A962R4M8-F1
#
_cell.length_a   1.000
_cell.length_b   1.000
_cell.length_c   1.000
_cell.angle_alpha   90.00
_cell.angle_beta   90.00
_cell.angle_gamma   90.00
#
_symmetry.space_group_name_H-M   'P 1'
#
loop_
_entity.id
_entity.type
_entity.pdbx_description
1 polymer ?
#
loop_
_entity_poly.entity_id
_entity_poly.type
_entity_poly.pdbx_seq_one_letter_code
_entity_poly.pdbx_strand_id
1 'polypeptide(L)'
;MSHEVVEKNVGLLAILVLLVISVGGLVEIVPLFFLTDTTAPAPGVERYSALRLEGRDIYIREGCYNCHSQMIRPFRAETERYGHYSVAGEFVYDRPFQWGSKRTGPDLHRVGGRYSDDWHRVHLINPRDVVPESIMPSYPWLAENAVHDPDIQTKMERLRLLGHPYTDEEIAAAPAALEGKTELDAVIAYLQGLGTSIAHRK
;
A
#
# COMPACT_ATOMS: atom_id res chain seq x y z
N MET A 1 8.08 37.93 29.48
CA MET A 1 6.89 38.43 28.75
C MET A 1 5.68 38.05 29.59
N SER A 2 4.82 38.99 30.00
CA SER A 2 3.62 38.59 30.76
C SER A 2 2.64 37.89 29.83
N HIS A 3 1.93 36.88 30.34
CA HIS A 3 0.88 36.16 29.61
C HIS A 3 -0.14 37.11 28.97
N GLU A 4 -0.49 38.17 29.69
CA GLU A 4 -1.41 39.23 29.27
C GLU A 4 -1.04 39.88 27.92
N VAL A 5 0.26 40.03 27.61
CA VAL A 5 0.71 40.60 26.32
C VAL A 5 0.42 39.64 25.17
N VAL A 6 0.54 38.34 25.37
CA VAL A 6 0.24 37.35 24.32
C VAL A 6 -1.26 37.26 24.07
N GLU A 7 -2.04 37.17 25.15
CA GLU A 7 -3.49 36.97 25.07
C GLU A 7 -4.23 38.14 24.42
N LYS A 8 -3.73 39.37 24.59
CA LYS A 8 -4.32 40.57 23.99
C LYS A 8 -3.91 40.81 22.53
N ASN A 9 -2.88 40.11 22.03
CA ASN A 9 -2.35 40.30 20.69
C ASN A 9 -2.58 39.05 19.82
N VAL A 10 -3.69 39.01 19.07
CA VAL A 10 -4.08 37.86 18.24
C VAL A 10 -2.98 37.44 17.25
N GLY A 11 -2.27 38.40 16.63
CA GLY A 11 -1.17 38.09 15.72
C GLY A 11 0.03 37.43 16.41
N LEU A 12 0.39 37.90 17.61
CA LEU A 12 1.47 37.32 18.41
C LEU A 12 1.08 35.90 18.86
N LEU A 13 -0.15 35.71 19.34
CA LEU A 13 -0.67 34.40 19.72
C LEU A 13 -0.65 33.42 18.54
N ALA A 14 -1.12 33.84 17.36
CA ALA A 14 -1.12 33.00 16.16
C ALA A 14 0.30 32.54 15.75
N ILE A 15 1.28 33.44 15.79
CA ILE A 15 2.68 33.10 15.48
C ILE A 15 3.24 32.11 16.50
N LEU A 16 3.00 32.33 17.80
CA LEU A 16 3.49 31.42 18.83
C LEU A 16 2.86 30.03 18.74
N VAL A 17 1.55 29.95 18.45
CA VAL A 17 0.86 28.67 18.22
C VAL A 17 1.44 27.94 17.02
N LEU A 18 1.65 28.64 15.90
CA LEU A 18 2.27 28.07 14.70
C LEU A 18 3.66 27.50 15.01
N LEU A 19 4.50 28.24 15.73
CA LEU A 19 5.84 27.78 16.11
C LEU A 19 5.77 26.52 16.97
N VAL A 20 4.93 26.50 18.01
CA VAL A 20 4.82 25.36 18.94
C VAL A 20 4.31 24.10 18.23
N ILE A 21 3.27 24.21 17.40
CA ILE A 21 2.72 23.06 16.64
C ILE A 21 3.74 22.54 15.61
N SER A 22 4.53 23.43 15.01
CA SER A 22 5.52 23.05 13.98
C SER A 22 6.66 22.19 14.54
N VAL A 23 7.00 22.31 15.83
CA VAL A 23 8.11 21.54 16.44
C VAL A 23 7.89 20.03 16.28
N GLY A 24 6.67 19.53 16.52
CA GLY A 24 6.38 18.09 16.40
C GLY A 24 6.61 17.58 14.98
N GLY A 25 6.05 18.27 13.98
CA GLY A 25 6.25 17.90 12.57
C GLY A 25 7.72 17.98 12.13
N LEU A 26 8.46 18.99 12.59
CA LEU A 26 9.89 19.13 12.27
C LEU A 26 10.74 18.02 12.89
N VAL A 27 10.45 17.58 14.11
CA VAL A 27 11.24 16.54 14.81
C VAL A 27 10.86 15.14 14.34
N GLU A 28 9.60 14.89 14.00
CA GLU A 28 9.14 13.55 13.63
C GLU A 28 9.23 13.26 12.13
N ILE A 29 8.95 14.24 11.26
CA ILE A 29 8.85 14.01 9.80
C ILE A 29 10.18 14.30 9.11
N VAL A 30 10.82 15.43 9.41
CA VAL A 30 12.01 15.88 8.66
C VAL A 30 13.17 14.87 8.73
N PRO A 31 13.51 14.29 9.89
CA PRO A 31 14.60 13.31 9.95
C PRO A 31 14.35 12.06 9.10
N LEU A 32 13.10 11.62 8.94
CA LEU A 32 12.75 10.41 8.18
C LEU A 32 13.12 10.50 6.69
N PHE A 33 13.21 11.71 6.13
CA PHE A 33 13.67 11.90 4.74
C PHE A 33 15.16 11.55 4.55
N PHE A 34 15.94 11.50 5.63
CA PHE A 34 17.39 11.29 5.58
C PHE A 34 17.82 9.94 6.17
N LEU A 35 16.89 9.16 6.73
CA LEU A 35 17.19 7.83 7.26
C LEU A 35 17.14 6.80 6.13
N THR A 36 18.26 6.11 5.90
CA THR A 36 18.37 5.07 4.86
C THR A 36 17.44 3.89 5.12
N ASP A 37 17.24 3.53 6.39
CA ASP A 37 16.38 2.41 6.79
C ASP A 37 14.92 2.57 6.35
N THR A 38 14.45 3.81 6.14
CA THR A 38 13.09 4.12 5.70
C THR A 38 12.99 4.57 4.25
N THR A 39 14.12 4.81 3.58
CA THR A 39 14.17 5.37 2.21
C THR A 39 14.78 4.42 1.19
N ALA A 40 15.58 3.44 1.61
CA ALA A 40 16.17 2.45 0.73
C ALA A 40 15.29 1.21 0.60
N PRO A 41 15.10 0.66 -0.61
CA PRO A 41 14.38 -0.59 -0.80
C PRO A 41 15.09 -1.74 -0.09
N ALA A 42 14.31 -2.63 0.54
CA ALA A 42 14.86 -3.88 1.08
C ALA A 42 15.34 -4.79 -0.07
N PRO A 43 16.29 -5.72 0.17
CA PRO A 43 16.77 -6.62 -0.86
C PRO A 43 15.63 -7.39 -1.55
N GLY A 44 15.64 -7.39 -2.88
CA GLY A 44 14.61 -8.07 -3.69
C GLY A 44 13.28 -7.33 -3.81
N VAL A 45 13.14 -6.14 -3.21
CA VAL A 45 11.96 -5.29 -3.43
C VAL A 45 12.06 -4.62 -4.79
N GLU A 46 11.11 -4.96 -5.66
CA GLU A 46 10.97 -4.35 -6.98
C GLU A 46 9.74 -3.43 -7.02
N ARG A 47 9.84 -2.42 -7.88
CA ARG A 47 8.71 -1.55 -8.29
C ARG A 47 7.54 -2.38 -8.83
N TYR A 48 6.31 -1.88 -8.64
CA TYR A 48 5.12 -2.53 -9.19
C TYR A 48 5.16 -2.55 -10.73
N SER A 49 4.88 -3.71 -11.35
CA SER A 49 4.55 -3.76 -12.77
C SER A 49 3.25 -3.00 -13.04
N ALA A 50 2.98 -2.64 -14.30
CA ALA A 50 1.76 -1.90 -14.67
C ALA A 50 0.48 -2.59 -14.15
N LEU A 51 0.36 -3.91 -14.35
CA LEU A 51 -0.79 -4.67 -13.86
C LEU A 51 -0.90 -4.69 -12.33
N ARG A 52 0.23 -4.80 -11.61
CA ARG A 52 0.24 -4.75 -10.14
C ARG A 52 -0.08 -3.36 -9.61
N LEU A 53 0.34 -2.32 -10.32
CA LEU A 53 0.04 -0.93 -9.98
C LEU A 53 -1.47 -0.68 -10.10
N GLU A 54 -2.11 -1.12 -11.19
CA GLU A 54 -3.57 -1.06 -11.31
C GLU A 54 -4.28 -1.89 -10.26
N GLY A 55 -3.79 -3.10 -9.98
CA GLY A 55 -4.36 -3.95 -8.93
C GLY A 55 -4.33 -3.31 -7.55
N ARG A 56 -3.26 -2.56 -7.27
CA ARG A 56 -3.12 -1.78 -6.03
C ARG A 56 -4.09 -0.62 -5.99
N ASP A 57 -4.27 0.09 -7.09
CA ASP A 57 -5.21 1.21 -7.14
C ASP A 57 -6.65 0.74 -7.03
N ILE A 58 -6.98 -0.42 -7.60
CA ILE A 58 -8.26 -1.10 -7.37
C ILE A 58 -8.40 -1.53 -5.91
N TYR A 59 -7.37 -2.11 -5.29
CA TYR A 59 -7.38 -2.44 -3.85
C TYR A 59 -7.69 -1.21 -2.97
N ILE A 60 -7.17 -0.03 -3.34
CA ILE A 60 -7.46 1.24 -2.68
C ILE A 60 -8.90 1.70 -2.97
N ARG A 61 -9.34 1.66 -4.23
CA ARG A 61 -10.69 2.03 -4.67
C ARG A 61 -11.77 1.22 -3.95
N GLU A 62 -11.55 -0.07 -3.79
CA GLU A 62 -12.45 -1.01 -3.11
C GLU A 62 -12.40 -0.92 -1.58
N GLY A 63 -11.50 -0.10 -1.03
CA GLY A 63 -11.42 0.14 0.41
C GLY A 63 -10.92 -1.06 1.20
N CYS A 64 -10.20 -2.01 0.58
CA CYS A 64 -9.71 -3.23 1.23
C CYS A 64 -8.88 -2.94 2.49
N TYR A 65 -8.14 -1.82 2.49
CA TYR A 65 -7.33 -1.34 3.61
C TYR A 65 -8.14 -1.05 4.90
N ASN A 66 -9.46 -0.86 4.81
CA ASN A 66 -10.32 -0.67 5.98
C ASN A 66 -10.53 -1.97 6.78
N CYS A 67 -10.31 -3.12 6.14
CA CYS A 67 -10.47 -4.44 6.75
C CYS A 67 -9.14 -5.19 6.90
N HIS A 68 -8.18 -4.92 6.03
CA HIS A 68 -6.92 -5.63 5.93
C HIS A 68 -5.74 -4.70 6.13
N SER A 69 -4.86 -5.05 7.07
CA SER A 69 -3.56 -4.40 7.20
C SER A 69 -2.52 -5.04 6.29
N GLN A 70 -1.51 -4.26 5.92
CA GLN A 70 -0.27 -4.76 5.32
C GLN A 70 0.92 -4.33 6.19
N MET A 71 0.91 -4.73 7.47
CA MET A 71 1.99 -4.42 8.41
C MET A 71 1.99 -5.45 9.55
N ILE A 72 2.88 -6.44 9.45
CA ILE A 72 3.07 -7.46 10.47
C ILE A 72 4.00 -6.92 11.54
N ARG A 73 3.54 -6.93 12.78
CA ARG A 73 4.30 -6.43 13.93
C ARG A 73 5.34 -7.45 14.40
N PRO A 74 6.47 -7.01 15.00
CA PRO A 74 7.56 -7.89 15.43
C PRO A 74 7.24 -8.62 16.75
N PHE A 75 6.11 -9.32 16.79
CA PHE A 75 5.71 -10.18 17.90
C PHE A 75 5.65 -11.63 17.43
N ARG A 76 6.10 -12.56 18.28
CA ARG A 76 6.09 -13.99 17.97
C ARG A 76 4.73 -14.48 17.44
N ALA A 77 3.64 -14.08 18.08
CA ALA A 77 2.30 -14.50 17.69
C ALA A 77 1.88 -14.00 16.29
N GLU A 78 2.35 -12.82 15.86
CA GLU A 78 2.11 -12.34 14.51
C GLU A 78 2.99 -13.05 13.51
N THR A 79 4.26 -13.28 13.85
CA THR A 79 5.19 -13.92 12.94
C THR A 79 4.85 -15.38 12.66
N GLU A 80 4.33 -16.10 13.66
CA GLU A 80 3.82 -17.47 13.48
C GLU A 80 2.54 -17.50 12.62
N ARG A 81 1.73 -16.44 12.64
CA ARG A 81 0.45 -16.38 11.90
C ARG A 81 0.62 -15.93 10.45
N TYR A 82 1.45 -14.91 10.24
CA TYR A 82 1.54 -14.20 8.97
C TYR A 82 2.91 -14.32 8.30
N GLY A 83 3.96 -14.75 9.00
CA GLY A 83 5.33 -14.79 8.47
C GLY A 83 6.20 -13.66 9.00
N HIS A 84 7.36 -13.42 8.38
CA HIS A 84 8.33 -12.43 8.88
C HIS A 84 7.68 -11.05 9.05
N TYR A 85 8.03 -10.35 10.15
CA TYR A 85 7.53 -9.00 10.42
C TYR A 85 7.87 -8.06 9.26
N SER A 86 7.05 -7.03 9.07
CA SER A 86 7.27 -6.06 7.99
C SER A 86 8.49 -5.19 8.28
N VAL A 87 9.29 -4.90 7.26
CA VAL A 87 10.40 -3.93 7.36
C VAL A 87 10.13 -2.71 6.50
N ALA A 88 10.64 -1.55 6.91
CA ALA A 88 10.34 -0.27 6.27
C ALA A 88 10.70 -0.25 4.76
N GLY A 89 11.82 -0.89 4.39
CA GLY A 89 12.28 -0.99 3.01
C GLY A 89 11.33 -1.72 2.04
N GLU A 90 10.31 -2.43 2.53
CA GLU A 90 9.30 -3.09 1.68
C GLU A 90 8.24 -2.12 1.14
N PHE A 91 8.13 -0.94 1.75
CA PHE A 91 7.06 0.02 1.48
C PHE A 91 7.54 1.28 0.75
N VAL A 92 8.82 1.33 0.36
CA VAL A 92 9.42 2.53 -0.25
C VAL A 92 8.75 2.95 -1.56
N TYR A 93 8.11 1.99 -2.25
CA TYR A 93 7.34 2.22 -3.47
C TYR A 93 5.82 2.29 -3.23
N ASP A 94 5.36 2.37 -1.98
CA ASP A 94 3.94 2.52 -1.69
C ASP A 94 3.57 4.00 -1.58
N ARG A 95 2.82 4.49 -2.57
CA ARG A 95 2.29 5.84 -2.58
C ARG A 95 0.77 5.83 -2.82
N PRO A 96 -0.06 5.98 -1.78
CA PRO A 96 0.27 6.04 -0.34
C PRO A 96 0.56 4.66 0.30
N PHE A 97 1.22 4.64 1.45
CA PHE A 97 1.46 3.42 2.24
C PHE A 97 0.15 2.66 2.55
N GLN A 98 0.21 1.33 2.65
CA GLN A 98 -0.96 0.45 2.91
C GLN A 98 -0.93 -0.22 4.30
N TRP A 99 -0.22 0.38 5.25
CA TRP A 99 -0.17 -0.07 6.65
C TRP A 99 -1.55 0.17 7.29
N GLY A 100 -2.41 -0.84 7.25
CA GLY A 100 -3.78 -0.69 7.76
C GLY A 100 -3.83 -0.36 9.24
N SER A 101 -4.91 0.31 9.65
CA SER A 101 -5.19 0.70 11.03
C SER A 101 -6.18 -0.22 11.75
N LYS A 102 -6.77 -1.18 11.01
CA LYS A 102 -7.78 -2.13 11.49
C LYS A 102 -7.55 -3.51 10.86
N ARG A 103 -7.94 -4.56 11.59
CA ARG A 103 -7.98 -5.94 11.12
C ARG A 103 -9.36 -6.53 11.36
N THR A 104 -10.26 -6.33 10.40
CA THR A 104 -11.52 -7.08 10.30
C THR A 104 -11.25 -8.43 9.64
N GLY A 105 -10.44 -8.42 8.58
CA GLY A 105 -9.82 -9.60 7.99
C GLY A 105 -8.35 -9.76 8.39
N PRO A 106 -7.69 -10.84 7.92
CA PRO A 106 -6.27 -11.09 8.18
C PRO A 106 -5.34 -10.01 7.62
N ASP A 107 -4.12 -9.93 8.14
CA ASP A 107 -3.04 -9.14 7.50
C ASP A 107 -2.67 -9.76 6.14
N LEU A 108 -2.45 -8.93 5.13
CA LEU A 108 -2.18 -9.36 3.76
C LEU A 108 -0.73 -9.20 3.33
N HIS A 109 0.15 -8.64 4.16
CA HIS A 109 1.50 -8.27 3.73
C HIS A 109 2.32 -9.45 3.19
N ARG A 110 1.98 -10.68 3.60
CA ARG A 110 2.67 -11.93 3.23
C ARG A 110 1.73 -12.93 2.54
N VAL A 111 0.74 -12.44 1.80
CA VAL A 111 -0.21 -13.31 1.10
C VAL A 111 0.35 -13.86 -0.23
N GLY A 112 1.41 -13.24 -0.76
CA GLY A 112 2.03 -13.65 -2.02
C GLY A 112 2.47 -15.11 -2.02
N GLY A 113 1.90 -15.90 -2.93
CA GLY A 113 2.16 -17.34 -3.06
C GLY A 113 1.59 -18.21 -1.94
N ARG A 114 0.78 -17.67 -1.02
CA ARG A 114 0.10 -18.42 0.05
C ARG A 114 -1.16 -19.12 -0.45
N TYR A 115 -1.88 -18.50 -1.39
CA TYR A 115 -3.05 -19.06 -2.05
C TYR A 115 -2.86 -19.04 -3.57
N SER A 116 -3.55 -19.93 -4.29
CA SER A 116 -3.54 -19.91 -5.75
C SER A 116 -4.36 -18.75 -6.30
N ASP A 117 -4.08 -18.36 -7.55
CA ASP A 117 -4.88 -17.34 -8.25
C ASP A 117 -6.35 -17.75 -8.35
N ASP A 118 -6.63 -19.04 -8.56
CA ASP A 118 -7.99 -19.57 -8.57
C ASP A 118 -8.67 -19.43 -7.21
N TRP A 119 -7.95 -19.65 -6.10
CA TRP A 119 -8.50 -19.42 -4.77
C TRP A 119 -8.85 -17.94 -4.58
N HIS A 120 -7.94 -17.04 -4.97
CA HIS A 120 -8.22 -15.60 -4.91
C HIS A 120 -9.42 -15.21 -5.78
N ARG A 121 -9.56 -15.80 -6.97
CA ARG A 121 -10.68 -15.56 -7.89
C ARG A 121 -12.01 -15.94 -7.24
N VAL A 122 -12.13 -17.17 -6.71
CA VAL A 122 -13.35 -17.61 -6.04
C VAL A 122 -13.62 -16.79 -4.79
N HIS A 123 -12.59 -16.54 -3.96
CA HIS A 123 -12.72 -15.78 -2.73
C HIS A 123 -13.16 -14.33 -2.99
N LEU A 124 -12.61 -13.63 -3.98
CA LEU A 124 -13.00 -12.25 -4.27
C LEU A 124 -14.40 -12.15 -4.87
N ILE A 125 -14.80 -13.10 -5.73
CA ILE A 125 -16.16 -13.14 -6.30
C ILE A 125 -17.18 -13.36 -5.19
N ASN A 126 -16.95 -14.36 -4.33
CA ASN A 126 -17.80 -14.62 -3.18
C ASN A 126 -17.00 -15.29 -2.05
N PRO A 127 -16.59 -14.53 -1.03
CA PRO A 127 -15.75 -15.05 0.06
C PRO A 127 -16.36 -16.26 0.79
N ARG A 128 -17.70 -16.31 0.86
CA ARG A 128 -18.43 -17.37 1.56
C ARG A 128 -18.37 -18.73 0.86
N ASP A 129 -17.97 -18.79 -0.40
CA ASP A 129 -17.85 -20.06 -1.13
C ASP A 129 -16.63 -20.87 -0.69
N VAL A 130 -15.60 -20.20 -0.16
CA VAL A 130 -14.37 -20.85 0.34
C VAL A 130 -14.16 -20.66 1.85
N VAL A 131 -14.79 -19.65 2.45
CA VAL A 131 -14.78 -19.38 3.89
C VAL A 131 -16.21 -19.04 4.33
N PRO A 132 -17.05 -20.03 4.69
CA PRO A 132 -18.48 -19.83 4.95
C PRO A 132 -18.82 -18.74 5.97
N GLU A 133 -17.98 -18.56 6.99
CA GLU A 133 -18.10 -17.56 8.04
C GLU A 133 -17.55 -16.17 7.66
N SER A 134 -17.06 -16.00 6.44
CA SER A 134 -16.45 -14.74 6.00
C SER A 134 -17.46 -13.59 6.02
N ILE A 135 -17.05 -12.51 6.67
CA ILE A 135 -17.77 -11.23 6.68
C ILE A 135 -17.29 -10.28 5.57
N MET A 136 -16.34 -10.71 4.73
CA MET A 136 -15.85 -9.92 3.62
C MET A 136 -16.96 -9.71 2.57
N PRO A 137 -17.11 -8.50 2.01
CA PRO A 137 -18.02 -8.26 0.88
C PRO A 137 -17.65 -9.10 -0.35
N SER A 138 -18.63 -9.37 -1.19
CA SER A 138 -18.43 -9.99 -2.50
C SER A 138 -18.05 -8.92 -3.52
N TYR A 139 -17.06 -9.17 -4.37
CA TYR A 139 -16.57 -8.26 -5.41
C TYR A 139 -16.69 -8.87 -6.84
N PRO A 140 -17.87 -9.37 -7.26
CA PRO A 140 -18.02 -10.05 -8.54
C PRO A 140 -17.75 -9.14 -9.75
N TRP A 141 -18.01 -7.83 -9.64
CA TRP A 141 -17.78 -6.86 -10.71
C TRP A 141 -16.32 -6.80 -11.17
N LEU A 142 -15.37 -7.16 -10.31
CA LEU A 142 -13.96 -7.20 -10.69
C LEU A 142 -13.70 -8.19 -11.84
N ALA A 143 -14.51 -9.25 -11.95
CA ALA A 143 -14.40 -10.21 -13.05
C ALA A 143 -15.06 -9.71 -14.35
N GLU A 144 -15.99 -8.77 -14.25
CA GLU A 144 -16.76 -8.23 -15.38
C GLU A 144 -16.08 -6.99 -15.99
N ASN A 145 -15.42 -6.20 -15.14
CA ASN A 145 -14.75 -4.98 -15.54
C ASN A 145 -13.38 -5.29 -16.17
N ALA A 146 -13.14 -4.73 -17.35
CA ALA A 146 -11.80 -4.70 -17.93
C ALA A 146 -10.91 -3.68 -17.18
N VAL A 147 -9.64 -4.00 -17.03
CA VAL A 147 -8.62 -3.03 -16.60
C VAL A 147 -8.35 -2.12 -17.78
N HIS A 148 -8.89 -0.92 -17.72
CA HIS A 148 -8.62 0.12 -18.69
C HIS A 148 -8.25 1.39 -17.95
N ASP A 149 -6.94 1.63 -17.84
CA ASP A 149 -6.40 2.89 -17.35
C ASP A 149 -5.72 3.65 -18.52
N PRO A 150 -6.38 4.65 -19.12
CA PRO A 150 -5.77 5.47 -20.17
C PRO A 150 -4.59 6.29 -19.65
N ASP A 151 -4.46 6.46 -18.33
CA ASP A 151 -3.45 7.27 -17.67
C ASP A 151 -2.31 6.44 -17.08
N ILE A 152 -2.22 5.12 -17.34
CA ILE A 152 -1.17 4.25 -16.77
C ILE A 152 0.24 4.78 -17.03
N GLN A 153 0.51 5.28 -18.24
CA GLN A 153 1.82 5.82 -18.61
C GLN A 153 2.11 7.09 -17.80
N THR A 154 1.15 8.02 -17.78
CA THR A 154 1.21 9.25 -16.97
C THR A 154 1.44 8.91 -15.50
N LYS A 155 0.75 7.91 -14.96
CA LYS A 155 0.90 7.45 -13.57
C LYS A 155 2.32 6.98 -13.29
N MET A 156 2.87 6.12 -14.14
CA MET A 156 4.25 5.63 -13.99
C MET A 156 5.28 6.76 -14.15
N GLU A 157 5.07 7.73 -15.04
CA GLU A 157 5.91 8.93 -15.15
C GLU A 157 5.88 9.78 -13.88
N ARG A 158 4.70 9.96 -13.26
CA ARG A 158 4.56 10.69 -11.99
C ARG A 158 5.23 9.93 -10.85
N LEU A 159 5.09 8.62 -10.77
CA LEU A 159 5.80 7.80 -9.80
C LEU A 159 7.32 7.86 -10.02
N ARG A 160 7.76 7.94 -11.26
CA ARG A 160 9.17 8.15 -11.60
C ARG A 160 9.71 9.46 -11.05
N LEU A 161 8.96 10.56 -11.20
CA LEU A 161 9.29 11.84 -10.56
C LEU A 161 9.37 11.74 -9.03
N LEU A 162 8.61 10.83 -8.44
CA LEU A 162 8.57 10.56 -7.00
C LEU A 162 9.60 9.52 -6.52
N GLY A 163 10.55 9.14 -7.37
CA GLY A 163 11.68 8.27 -7.01
C GLY A 163 11.51 6.79 -7.34
N HIS A 164 10.46 6.40 -8.06
CA HIS A 164 10.31 5.03 -8.55
C HIS A 164 11.16 4.84 -9.82
N PRO A 165 12.11 3.90 -9.87
CA PRO A 165 13.05 3.80 -10.98
C PRO A 165 12.45 3.09 -12.21
N TYR A 166 11.31 3.59 -12.73
CA TYR A 166 10.70 3.09 -13.98
C TYR A 166 11.54 3.49 -15.20
N THR A 167 11.74 2.55 -16.14
CA THR A 167 12.40 2.86 -17.43
C THR A 167 11.38 3.36 -18.48
N ASP A 168 11.88 4.00 -19.55
CA ASP A 168 11.03 4.44 -20.66
C ASP A 168 10.37 3.24 -21.37
N GLU A 169 11.07 2.10 -21.47
CA GLU A 169 10.54 0.87 -22.05
C GLU A 169 9.38 0.30 -21.22
N GLU A 170 9.51 0.33 -19.89
CA GLU A 170 8.47 -0.12 -18.98
C GLU A 170 7.21 0.75 -19.08
N ILE A 171 7.39 2.07 -19.17
CA ILE A 171 6.28 3.03 -19.35
C ILE A 171 5.64 2.84 -20.73
N ALA A 172 6.42 2.67 -21.78
CA ALA A 172 5.93 2.43 -23.13
C ALA A 172 5.14 1.12 -23.26
N ALA A 173 5.57 0.07 -22.58
CA ALA A 173 4.92 -1.25 -22.59
C ALA A 173 3.69 -1.35 -21.69
N ALA A 174 3.45 -0.37 -20.82
CA ALA A 174 2.42 -0.43 -19.79
C ALA A 174 0.99 -0.65 -20.32
N PRO A 175 0.52 0.05 -21.38
CA PRO A 175 -0.83 -0.16 -21.91
C PRO A 175 -1.05 -1.59 -22.42
N ALA A 176 -0.05 -2.16 -23.11
CA ALA A 176 -0.12 -3.53 -23.62
C ALA A 176 -0.17 -4.57 -22.49
N ALA A 177 0.43 -4.27 -21.33
CA ALA A 177 0.38 -5.16 -20.16
C ALA A 177 -1.03 -5.25 -19.52
N LEU A 178 -1.90 -4.29 -19.80
CA LEU A 178 -3.28 -4.24 -19.29
C LEU A 178 -4.30 -4.82 -20.28
N GLU A 179 -3.94 -4.95 -21.55
CA GLU A 179 -4.85 -5.40 -22.60
C GLU A 179 -5.43 -6.78 -22.31
N GLY A 180 -6.76 -6.88 -22.37
CA GLY A 180 -7.50 -8.13 -22.11
C GLY A 180 -7.48 -8.60 -20.66
N LYS A 181 -6.99 -7.79 -19.71
CA LYS A 181 -7.03 -8.11 -18.27
C LYS A 181 -8.31 -7.59 -17.63
N THR A 182 -8.82 -8.34 -16.66
CA THR A 182 -9.92 -7.91 -15.80
C THR A 182 -9.40 -7.24 -14.53
N GLU A 183 -10.24 -6.44 -13.86
CA GLU A 183 -9.86 -5.81 -12.58
C GLU A 183 -9.48 -6.87 -11.54
N LEU A 184 -10.12 -8.04 -11.62
CA LEU A 184 -9.82 -9.20 -10.80
C LEU A 184 -8.40 -9.72 -11.05
N ASP A 185 -7.98 -9.82 -12.32
CA ASP A 185 -6.61 -10.24 -12.65
C ASP A 185 -5.57 -9.25 -12.11
N ALA A 186 -5.86 -7.95 -12.16
CA ALA A 186 -5.00 -6.92 -11.60
C ALA A 186 -4.88 -7.03 -10.08
N VAL A 187 -6.00 -7.13 -9.36
CA VAL A 187 -6.01 -7.28 -7.90
C VAL A 187 -5.28 -8.56 -7.48
N ILE A 188 -5.50 -9.68 -8.18
CA ILE A 188 -4.78 -10.92 -7.92
C ILE A 188 -3.28 -10.73 -8.13
N ALA A 189 -2.86 -10.10 -9.23
CA ALA A 189 -1.44 -9.82 -9.49
C ALA A 189 -0.82 -8.96 -8.38
N TYR A 190 -1.55 -7.96 -7.87
CA TYR A 190 -1.12 -7.15 -6.72
C TYR A 190 -0.94 -8.01 -5.47
N LEU A 191 -1.97 -8.78 -5.07
CA LEU A 191 -1.95 -9.65 -3.89
C LEU A 191 -0.83 -10.69 -3.96
N GLN A 192 -0.62 -11.31 -5.12
CA GLN A 192 0.44 -12.29 -5.32
C GLN A 192 1.85 -11.71 -5.17
N GLY A 193 2.00 -10.40 -5.39
CA GLY A 193 3.26 -9.70 -5.21
C GLY A 193 3.54 -9.23 -3.78
N LEU A 194 2.61 -9.40 -2.84
CA LEU A 194 2.78 -8.90 -1.47
C LEU A 194 3.75 -9.77 -0.66
N GLY A 195 4.82 -9.13 -0.18
CA GLY A 195 5.78 -9.70 0.78
C GLY A 195 6.63 -10.84 0.25
N THR A 196 6.78 -10.96 -1.08
CA THR A 196 7.56 -12.00 -1.75
C THR A 196 9.07 -11.72 -1.75
N SER A 197 9.49 -10.49 -1.51
CA SER A 197 10.91 -10.08 -1.45
C SER A 197 11.67 -10.69 -0.27
N ILE A 198 10.98 -10.94 0.85
CA ILE A 198 11.56 -11.56 2.04
C ILE A 198 11.09 -13.01 2.11
N ALA A 199 12.05 -13.93 2.00
CA ALA A 199 11.81 -15.35 2.23
C ALA A 199 11.26 -15.57 3.64
N HIS A 200 10.09 -16.18 3.73
CA HIS A 200 9.47 -16.55 4.99
C HIS A 200 8.87 -17.96 4.86
N ARG A 201 8.68 -18.61 6.01
CA ARG A 201 8.13 -19.96 6.06
C ARG A 201 6.69 -19.92 5.52
N LYS A 202 6.40 -20.73 4.51
CA LYS A 202 5.05 -20.96 3.98
C LYS A 202 4.19 -21.69 4.99
#